data_AF-A0A7Y5JIP5-F1
#
_entry.id   AF-A0A7Y5JIP5-F1
#
_cell.length_a   1.000
_cell.length_b   1.000
_cell.length_c   1.000
_cell.angle_alpha   90.00
_cell.angle_beta   90.00
_cell.angle_gamma   90.00
#
_symmetry.space_group_name_H-M   'P 1'
#
loop_
_entity.id
_entity.type
_entity.pdbx_description
1 polymer ?
#
loop_
_entity_poly.entity_id
_entity_poly.type
_entity_poly.pdbx_seq_one_letter_code
_entity_poly.pdbx_strand_id
1 'polypeptide(L)'
;MSTPELTIPLQSRPSLMALRLVLATAYGCLCVGGVVSYAFMGGPPEGLKWTAPVYLALAGVLVLAYTPVKQWQGPLTAALIGFASELSGVAYGLPYGHY
;
A
#
# COMPACT_ATOMS: atom_id res chain seq x y z
N MET A 1 31.92 36.67 -10.75
CA MET A 1 32.33 35.28 -11.05
C MET A 1 31.15 34.41 -10.65
N SER A 2 30.27 34.13 -11.61
CA SER A 2 28.97 33.49 -11.36
C SER A 2 29.13 31.98 -11.46
N THR A 3 28.90 31.26 -10.37
CA THR A 3 28.91 29.80 -10.33
C THR A 3 27.75 29.25 -11.17
N PRO A 4 28.00 28.34 -12.13
CA PRO A 4 26.90 27.70 -12.87
C PRO A 4 26.14 26.78 -11.91
N GLU A 5 24.86 27.09 -11.67
CA GLU A 5 23.93 26.16 -11.04
C GLU A 5 23.79 24.93 -11.93
N LEU A 6 24.43 23.85 -11.53
CA LEU A 6 24.29 22.53 -12.13
C LEU A 6 22.90 21.98 -11.75
N THR A 7 21.88 22.42 -12.48
CA THR A 7 20.52 21.88 -12.42
C THR A 7 20.54 20.51 -13.08
N ILE A 8 20.90 19.47 -12.33
CA ILE A 8 20.73 18.09 -12.77
C ILE A 8 19.23 17.75 -12.63
N PRO A 9 18.46 17.61 -13.73
CA PRO A 9 17.11 17.11 -13.61
C PRO A 9 17.18 15.67 -13.08
N LEU A 10 16.47 15.41 -11.98
CA LEU A 10 16.21 14.06 -11.46
C LEU A 10 15.34 13.30 -12.48
N GLN A 11 15.97 12.82 -13.55
CA GLN A 11 15.32 12.01 -14.57
C GLN A 11 14.95 10.66 -13.94
N SER A 12 13.65 10.43 -13.75
CA SER A 12 13.13 9.15 -13.29
C SER A 12 13.56 8.06 -14.28
N ARG A 13 14.27 7.04 -13.80
CA ARG A 13 14.66 5.90 -14.63
C ARG A 13 13.37 5.25 -15.17
N PRO A 14 13.25 5.01 -16.49
CA PRO A 14 12.02 4.48 -17.10
C PRO A 14 11.58 3.14 -16.47
N SER A 15 12.53 2.34 -15.98
CA SER A 15 12.27 1.09 -15.26
C SER A 15 11.51 1.27 -13.94
N LEU A 16 11.75 2.36 -13.22
CA LEU A 16 11.08 2.64 -11.95
C LEU A 16 9.64 3.08 -12.17
N MET A 17 9.38 3.82 -13.25
CA MET A 17 8.04 4.23 -13.63
C MET A 17 7.21 3.02 -14.11
N ALA A 18 7.80 2.12 -14.91
CA ALA A 18 7.16 0.87 -15.32
C ALA A 18 6.82 -0.01 -14.11
N LEU A 19 7.75 -0.17 -13.15
CA LEU A 19 7.53 -0.95 -11.93
C LEU A 19 6.35 -0.38 -11.11
N ARG A 20 6.34 0.92 -10.88
CA ARG A 20 5.26 1.60 -10.16
C ARG A 20 3.91 1.39 -10.83
N LEU A 21 3.87 1.46 -12.16
CA LEU A 21 2.64 1.26 -12.93
C LEU A 21 2.12 -0.17 -12.79
N VAL A 22 3.00 -1.18 -12.91
CA VAL A 22 2.63 -2.58 -12.69
C VAL A 22 2.08 -2.81 -11.28
N LEU A 23 2.75 -2.28 -10.26
CA LEU A 23 2.30 -2.38 -8.86
C LEU A 23 0.94 -1.70 -8.65
N ALA A 24 0.74 -0.51 -9.22
CA ALA A 24 -0.51 0.24 -9.11
C ALA A 24 -1.67 -0.48 -9.81
N THR A 25 -1.42 -1.07 -10.99
CA THR A 25 -2.43 -1.87 -11.71
C THR A 25 -2.79 -3.11 -10.91
N ALA A 26 -1.82 -3.86 -10.39
CA ALA A 26 -2.08 -5.04 -9.58
C ALA A 26 -2.90 -4.72 -8.31
N TYR A 27 -2.53 -3.63 -7.62
CA TYR A 27 -3.27 -3.12 -6.46
C TYR A 27 -4.69 -2.71 -6.84
N GLY A 28 -4.86 -1.98 -7.95
CA GLY A 28 -6.16 -1.56 -8.47
C GLY A 28 -7.07 -2.75 -8.79
N CYS A 29 -6.53 -3.81 -9.40
CA CYS A 29 -7.29 -5.04 -9.67
C CYS A 29 -7.81 -5.70 -8.38
N LEU A 30 -6.99 -5.80 -7.34
CA LEU A 30 -7.41 -6.34 -6.05
C LEU A 30 -8.46 -5.46 -5.36
N CYS A 31 -8.31 -4.14 -5.46
CA CYS A 31 -9.28 -3.19 -4.91
C CYS A 31 -10.66 -3.35 -5.56
N VAL A 32 -10.69 -3.33 -6.91
CA VAL A 32 -11.94 -3.53 -7.67
C VAL A 32 -12.52 -4.91 -7.39
N GLY A 33 -11.70 -5.96 -7.37
CA GLY A 33 -12.13 -7.32 -7.04
C GLY A 33 -12.75 -7.43 -5.66
N GLY A 34 -12.15 -6.78 -4.65
CA GLY A 34 -12.69 -6.72 -3.28
C GLY A 34 -14.05 -6.01 -3.23
N VAL A 35 -14.15 -4.82 -3.82
CA VAL A 35 -15.42 -4.06 -3.88
C VAL A 35 -16.50 -4.87 -4.57
N VAL A 36 -16.21 -5.48 -5.73
CA VAL A 36 -17.16 -6.30 -6.48
C VAL A 36 -17.59 -7.52 -5.66
N SER A 37 -16.65 -8.20 -4.99
CA SER A 37 -16.95 -9.38 -4.18
C SER A 37 -17.91 -9.05 -3.03
N TYR A 38 -17.69 -7.95 -2.32
CA TYR A 38 -18.60 -7.53 -1.25
C TYR A 38 -19.92 -6.98 -1.76
N ALA A 39 -19.91 -6.18 -2.83
CA ALA A 39 -21.12 -5.53 -3.35
C ALA A 39 -22.07 -6.51 -4.05
N PHE A 40 -21.55 -7.52 -4.74
CA PHE A 40 -22.36 -8.43 -5.57
C PHE A 40 -22.37 -9.88 -5.11
N MET A 41 -21.37 -10.33 -4.35
CA MET A 41 -21.23 -11.74 -3.95
C MET A 41 -21.38 -11.96 -2.44
N GLY A 42 -21.62 -10.91 -1.66
CA GLY A 42 -21.78 -10.98 -0.20
C GLY A 42 -20.48 -11.23 0.57
N GLY A 43 -19.34 -11.26 -0.13
CA GLY A 43 -18.01 -11.51 0.43
C GLY A 43 -17.07 -12.22 -0.54
N PRO A 44 -15.77 -12.30 -0.22
CA PRO A 44 -14.81 -13.04 -1.02
C PRO A 44 -15.02 -14.56 -0.93
N PRO A 45 -14.84 -15.32 -2.02
CA PRO A 45 -14.85 -16.79 -2.02
C PRO A 45 -13.91 -17.40 -0.96
N GLU A 46 -14.31 -18.52 -0.35
CA GLU A 46 -13.61 -19.14 0.80
C GLU A 46 -12.13 -19.52 0.53
N GLY A 47 -11.76 -19.72 -0.74
CA GLY A 47 -10.38 -20.03 -1.16
C GLY A 47 -9.45 -18.82 -1.32
N LEU A 48 -9.96 -17.59 -1.18
CA LEU A 48 -9.21 -16.35 -1.51
C LEU A 48 -8.67 -15.61 -0.28
N LYS A 49 -8.42 -16.31 0.83
CA LYS A 49 -7.87 -15.72 2.08
C LYS A 49 -6.51 -15.03 1.90
N TRP A 50 -5.76 -15.38 0.84
CA TRP A 50 -4.48 -14.76 0.51
C TRP A 50 -4.61 -13.33 -0.04
N THR A 51 -5.79 -12.95 -0.56
CA THR A 51 -5.98 -11.66 -1.23
C THR A 51 -5.82 -10.47 -0.28
N ALA A 52 -6.28 -10.59 0.97
CA ALA A 52 -6.14 -9.57 2.00
C ALA A 52 -4.66 -9.27 2.36
N PRO A 53 -3.82 -10.25 2.75
CA PRO A 53 -2.42 -9.96 3.04
C PRO A 53 -1.64 -9.49 1.81
N VAL A 54 -1.95 -9.99 0.61
CA VAL A 54 -1.30 -9.51 -0.63
C VAL A 54 -1.70 -8.08 -0.97
N TYR A 55 -2.97 -7.71 -0.77
CA TYR A 55 -3.45 -6.35 -0.96
C TYR A 55 -2.73 -5.37 -0.03
N LEU A 56 -2.61 -5.70 1.26
CA LEU A 56 -1.90 -4.88 2.24
C LEU A 56 -0.40 -4.78 1.94
N ALA A 57 0.23 -5.89 1.53
CA ALA A 57 1.64 -5.88 1.13
C ALA A 57 1.87 -4.97 -0.08
N LEU A 58 1.03 -5.06 -1.11
CA LEU A 58 1.09 -4.19 -2.28
C LEU A 58 0.88 -2.72 -1.93
N ALA A 59 -0.07 -2.43 -1.03
CA ALA A 59 -0.29 -1.08 -0.51
C ALA A 59 0.98 -0.53 0.15
N GLY A 60 1.62 -1.32 1.03
CA GLY A 60 2.87 -0.96 1.69
C GLY A 60 4.02 -0.71 0.70
N VAL A 61 4.19 -1.60 -0.29
CA VAL A 61 5.21 -1.44 -1.33
C VAL A 61 4.96 -0.17 -2.15
N LEU A 62 3.71 0.13 -2.51
CA LEU A 62 3.36 1.35 -3.23
C LEU A 62 3.65 2.60 -2.39
N VAL A 63 3.29 2.60 -1.11
CA VAL A 63 3.59 3.72 -0.21
C VAL A 63 5.10 3.96 -0.15
N LEU A 64 5.91 2.91 0.02
CA LEU A 64 7.38 3.02 -0.01
C LEU A 64 7.91 3.49 -1.37
N ALA A 65 7.32 3.02 -2.47
CA ALA A 65 7.73 3.37 -3.82
C ALA A 65 7.44 4.83 -4.17
N TYR A 66 6.43 5.46 -3.56
CA TYR A 66 6.01 6.84 -3.83
C TYR A 66 6.41 7.85 -2.74
N THR A 67 6.79 7.39 -1.55
CA THR A 67 7.19 8.28 -0.44
C THR A 67 8.68 8.64 -0.52
N PRO A 68 9.05 9.94 -0.56
CA PRO A 68 10.43 10.35 -0.40
C PRO A 68 10.96 9.97 1.00
N VAL A 69 12.21 9.50 1.10
CA VAL A 69 12.81 9.06 2.38
C VAL A 69 12.69 10.12 3.50
N LYS A 70 12.80 11.41 3.16
CA LYS A 70 12.65 12.52 4.11
C LYS A 70 11.25 12.61 4.74
N GLN A 71 10.24 12.01 4.13
CA GLN A 71 8.84 12.07 4.54
C GLN A 71 8.32 10.72 5.06
N TRP A 72 9.21 9.75 5.30
CA TRP A 72 8.84 8.40 5.72
C TRP A 72 8.15 8.31 7.09
N GLN A 73 8.25 9.37 7.91
CA GLN A 73 7.71 9.38 9.27
C GLN A 73 6.20 9.17 9.27
N GLY A 74 5.46 9.83 8.36
CA GLY A 74 4.00 9.70 8.27
C GLY A 74 3.55 8.28 7.90
N PRO A 75 4.06 7.69 6.81
CA PRO A 75 3.78 6.30 6.47
C PRO A 75 4.18 5.30 7.55
N LEU A 76 5.32 5.52 8.21
CA LEU A 76 5.78 4.65 9.28
C LEU A 76 4.84 4.70 10.49
N THR A 77 4.40 5.89 10.90
CA THR A 77 3.43 6.02 12.00
C THR A 77 2.09 5.40 11.64
N ALA A 78 1.61 5.59 10.41
CA ALA A 78 0.39 4.94 9.92
C ALA A 78 0.51 3.40 9.94
N ALA A 79 1.64 2.85 9.51
CA ALA A 79 1.89 1.42 9.54
C ALA A 79 1.90 0.86 10.97
N LEU A 80 2.55 1.57 11.91
CA LEU A 80 2.59 1.18 13.32
C LEU A 80 1.19 1.22 13.97
N ILE A 81 0.39 2.26 13.67
CA ILE A 81 -0.99 2.38 14.16
C ILE A 81 -1.84 1.24 13.61
N GLY A 82 -1.77 0.97 12.31
CA GLY A 82 -2.50 -0.14 11.67
C GLY A 82 -2.12 -1.49 12.28
N PHE A 83 -0.83 -1.74 12.49
CA PHE A 83 -0.34 -2.96 13.12
C PHE A 83 -0.78 -3.10 14.59
N ALA A 84 -0.73 -2.01 15.36
CA ALA A 84 -1.22 -1.99 16.74
C ALA A 84 -2.73 -2.25 16.81
N SER A 85 -3.49 -1.71 15.85
CA SER A 85 -4.94 -1.99 15.72
C SER A 85 -5.20 -3.45 15.42
N GLU A 86 -4.41 -4.07 14.54
CA GLU A 86 -4.54 -5.49 14.20
C GLU A 86 -4.24 -6.39 15.41
N LEU A 87 -3.13 -6.12 16.11
CA LEU A 87 -2.76 -6.81 17.35
C LEU A 87 -3.85 -6.69 18.42
N SER A 88 -4.43 -5.49 18.57
CA SER A 88 -5.51 -5.25 19.51
C SER A 88 -6.78 -6.00 19.12
N GLY A 89 -7.03 -6.16 17.81
CA GLY A 89 -8.14 -6.93 17.28
C GLY A 89 -8.02 -8.41 17.63
N VAL A 90 -6.83 -8.97 17.41
CA VAL A 90 -6.54 -10.38 17.72
C VAL A 90 -6.54 -10.66 19.23
N ALA A 91 -6.00 -9.76 20.04
CA ALA A 91 -5.84 -9.99 21.48
C ALA A 91 -7.11 -9.65 22.30
N TYR A 92 -7.85 -8.63 21.88
CA TYR A 92 -8.95 -8.05 22.69
C TYR A 92 -10.25 -7.86 21.91
N GLY A 93 -10.28 -8.12 20.60
CA GLY A 93 -11.45 -7.88 19.75
C GLY A 93 -11.72 -6.40 19.46
N LEU A 94 -10.74 -5.51 19.63
CA LEU A 94 -10.88 -4.06 19.43
C LEU A 94 -9.96 -3.56 18.31
N PRO A 95 -10.36 -2.57 17.49
CA PRO A 95 -11.65 -1.88 17.49
C PRO A 95 -12.72 -2.53 16.61
N TYR A 96 -12.37 -3.58 15.85
CA TYR A 96 -13.19 -4.10 14.75
C TYR A 96 -13.89 -5.45 15.05
N GLY A 97 -13.74 -5.99 16.26
CA GLY A 97 -14.29 -7.30 16.65
C GLY A 97 -13.24 -8.42 16.63
N HIS A 98 -13.63 -9.60 17.12
CA HIS A 98 -12.86 -10.83 16.92
C HIS A 98 -13.11 -11.32 15.49
N TYR A 99 -12.04 -11.52 14.72
CA TYR A 99 -12.07 -12.07 13.37
C TYR A 99 -11.85 -13.59 13.36
#